data_AF-A0A1Q7ARW2-F1
#
_entry.id   AF-A0A1Q7ARW2-F1
#
_cell.length_a   1.000
_cell.length_b   1.000
_cell.length_c   1.000
_cell.angle_alpha   90.00
_cell.angle_beta   90.00
_cell.angle_gamma   90.00
#
_symmetry.space_group_name_H-M   'P 1'
#
loop_
_entity.id
_entity.type
_entity.pdbx_description
1 polymer ?
#
loop_
_entity_poly.entity_id
_entity_poly.type
_entity_poly.pdbx_seq_one_letter_code
_entity_poly.pdbx_strand_id
1 'polypeptide(L)'
;MSIRFAQGKLKGEERTSILQEIQRQAKAAALTAVKPVFTTFLEAEVTAKLGRSKRDPRQVSGQAREIDWQCAACGSRDANQFIRDGHYRRDLETGWGHLDGVQVPMLECQRCGHDVICHFAIMEKFRRFWLDFEQDVVFGSGLCESLRHLSQRWSAIVGGSVGLRTINERINQLEPLLEQAHREPIEDVPAVVQWDGIWLTLQTQNETEKRDSRKRRRKERKGKRVVVLVALGFWNDGTGRREILDWEIASSEDQPSWEKLVHRLWERGVRPEKGLQMVVRDGGGGLGGALALVYGSSVLDQRCLFHKLRNVADKCREDLKGEAKKEQRKQLLEQATEIYQAESAFQAYLRVIVWATTWREQAPKAVATLERDFEQTLAFYTLEGIPREWIRTTSLLERTNRELRRKFRQAVTFGSQAGAQVAIFLQVQRLHAQWSQQTWWDISHSLSFQLWNLNP
;
A
#
# COMPACT_ATOMS: atom_id res chain seq x y z
N MET A 1 -46.38 2.48 -6.77
CA MET A 1 -45.66 1.35 -6.16
C MET A 1 -46.54 0.74 -5.09
N SER A 2 -46.83 -0.56 -5.13
CA SER A 2 -47.64 -1.26 -4.11
C SER A 2 -46.92 -2.55 -3.76
N ILE A 3 -46.24 -2.58 -2.62
CA ILE A 3 -45.76 -3.83 -2.01
C ILE A 3 -46.93 -4.37 -1.21
N ARG A 4 -47.48 -5.53 -1.60
CA ARG A 4 -48.54 -6.18 -0.83
C ARG A 4 -47.90 -6.94 0.32
N PHE A 5 -48.23 -6.53 1.55
CA PHE A 5 -47.87 -7.25 2.76
C PHE A 5 -49.01 -8.20 3.12
N ALA A 6 -48.70 -9.46 3.44
CA ALA A 6 -49.67 -10.31 4.13
C ALA A 6 -49.98 -9.73 5.53
N GLN A 7 -51.21 -9.93 6.00
CA GLN A 7 -51.65 -9.45 7.32
C GLN A 7 -50.95 -10.19 8.50
N GLY A 8 -50.27 -11.31 8.24
CA GLY A 8 -49.57 -12.12 9.24
C GLY A 8 -48.07 -11.81 9.38
N LYS A 9 -47.38 -12.49 10.31
CA LYS A 9 -45.91 -12.41 10.42
C LYS A 9 -45.25 -12.97 9.16
N LEU A 10 -44.57 -12.12 8.39
CA LEU A 10 -43.73 -12.52 7.26
C LEU A 10 -42.65 -13.52 7.72
N LYS A 11 -42.67 -14.74 7.16
CA LYS A 11 -41.71 -15.81 7.46
C LYS A 11 -41.17 -16.43 6.18
N GLY A 12 -39.98 -17.02 6.26
CA GLY A 12 -39.40 -17.82 5.17
C GLY A 12 -39.20 -17.06 3.85
N GLU A 13 -39.64 -17.66 2.76
CA GLU A 13 -39.45 -17.17 1.39
C GLU A 13 -40.18 -15.85 1.10
N GLU A 14 -41.37 -15.65 1.69
CA GLU A 14 -42.17 -14.42 1.50
C GLU A 14 -41.42 -13.19 2.04
N ARG A 15 -40.84 -13.31 3.25
CA ARG A 15 -40.02 -12.25 3.83
C ARG A 15 -38.79 -11.96 2.96
N THR A 16 -38.14 -13.00 2.45
CA THR A 16 -36.96 -12.88 1.60
C THR A 16 -37.28 -12.15 0.31
N SER A 17 -38.39 -12.51 -0.35
CA SER A 17 -38.87 -11.87 -1.58
C SER A 17 -39.18 -10.38 -1.36
N ILE A 18 -39.87 -10.04 -0.28
CA ILE A 18 -40.15 -8.63 0.05
C ILE A 18 -38.86 -7.84 0.31
N LEU A 19 -37.89 -8.40 1.05
CA LEU A 19 -36.61 -7.72 1.30
C LEU A 19 -35.80 -7.52 0.00
N GLN A 20 -35.78 -8.50 -0.89
CA GLN A 20 -35.15 -8.38 -2.21
C GLN A 20 -35.83 -7.30 -3.07
N GLU A 21 -37.17 -7.24 -3.03
CA GLU A 21 -37.94 -6.23 -3.75
C GLU A 21 -37.69 -4.82 -3.20
N ILE A 22 -37.60 -4.65 -1.88
CA ILE A 22 -37.22 -3.38 -1.24
C ILE A 22 -35.81 -2.95 -1.70
N GLN A 23 -34.84 -3.88 -1.68
CA GLN A 23 -33.48 -3.59 -2.14
C GLN A 23 -33.44 -3.17 -3.61
N ARG A 24 -34.21 -3.85 -4.46
CA ARG A 24 -34.32 -3.52 -5.89
C ARG A 24 -34.92 -2.14 -6.10
N GLN A 25 -36.01 -1.82 -5.41
CA GLN A 25 -36.66 -0.51 -5.50
C GLN A 25 -35.75 0.62 -4.96
N ALA A 26 -35.08 0.39 -3.83
CA ALA A 26 -34.13 1.35 -3.26
C ALA A 26 -32.96 1.65 -4.22
N LYS A 27 -32.38 0.61 -4.84
CA LYS A 27 -31.33 0.77 -5.86
C LYS A 27 -31.83 1.58 -7.06
N ALA A 28 -33.03 1.28 -7.57
CA ALA A 28 -33.61 2.01 -8.71
C ALA A 28 -33.88 3.49 -8.37
N ALA A 29 -34.37 3.77 -7.15
CA ALA A 29 -34.58 5.12 -6.67
C ALA A 29 -33.26 5.90 -6.53
N ALA A 30 -32.21 5.28 -6.00
CA ALA A 30 -30.88 5.88 -5.91
C ALA A 30 -30.32 6.24 -7.29
N LEU A 31 -30.37 5.33 -8.26
CA LEU A 31 -29.91 5.61 -9.64
C LEU A 31 -30.67 6.77 -10.28
N THR A 32 -32.00 6.81 -10.08
CA THR A 32 -32.85 7.90 -10.57
C THR A 32 -32.48 9.24 -9.94
N ALA A 33 -32.15 9.25 -8.65
CA ALA A 33 -31.77 10.46 -7.92
C ALA A 33 -30.35 10.94 -8.23
N VAL A 34 -29.39 10.03 -8.47
CA VAL A 34 -27.98 10.37 -8.70
C VAL A 34 -27.75 10.94 -10.10
N LYS A 35 -28.43 10.42 -11.13
CA LYS A 35 -28.30 10.89 -12.53
C LYS A 35 -28.41 12.42 -12.72
N PRO A 36 -29.42 13.12 -12.16
CA PRO A 36 -29.52 14.58 -12.29
C PRO A 36 -28.42 15.33 -11.52
N VAL A 37 -27.83 14.73 -10.47
CA VAL A 37 -26.72 15.35 -9.73
C VAL A 37 -25.52 15.56 -10.66
N PHE A 38 -25.12 14.54 -11.40
CA PHE A 38 -24.04 14.65 -12.40
C PHE A 38 -24.32 15.74 -13.43
N THR A 39 -25.52 15.73 -14.02
CA THR A 39 -25.91 16.73 -15.03
C THR A 39 -25.85 18.14 -14.46
N THR A 40 -26.29 18.33 -13.22
CA THR A 40 -26.29 19.62 -12.53
C THR A 40 -24.87 20.15 -12.31
N PHE A 41 -23.94 19.30 -11.87
CA PHE A 41 -22.54 19.69 -11.71
C PHE A 41 -21.88 20.06 -13.04
N LEU A 42 -22.13 19.30 -14.11
CA LEU A 42 -21.59 19.61 -15.44
C LEU A 42 -22.13 20.95 -15.97
N GLU A 43 -23.43 21.23 -15.80
CA GLU A 43 -24.03 22.51 -16.19
C GLU A 43 -23.53 23.68 -15.34
N ALA A 44 -23.26 23.45 -14.04
CA ALA A 44 -22.64 24.44 -13.16
C ALA A 44 -21.21 24.76 -13.60
N GLU A 45 -20.43 23.75 -14.00
CA GLU A 45 -19.08 23.94 -14.53
C GLU A 45 -19.10 24.72 -15.85
N VAL A 46 -19.98 24.38 -16.79
CA VAL A 46 -20.19 25.17 -18.02
C VAL A 46 -20.58 26.61 -17.70
N THR A 47 -21.46 26.82 -16.71
CA THR A 47 -21.89 28.15 -16.28
C THR A 47 -20.72 28.96 -15.74
N ALA A 48 -19.84 28.35 -14.95
CA ALA A 48 -18.62 28.97 -14.46
C ALA A 48 -17.65 29.31 -15.61
N LYS A 49 -17.39 28.37 -16.53
CA LYS A 49 -16.49 28.59 -17.69
C LYS A 49 -17.02 29.65 -18.66
N LEU A 50 -18.34 29.67 -18.88
CA LEU A 50 -19.01 30.67 -19.71
C LEU A 50 -19.30 31.98 -18.97
N GLY A 51 -19.13 32.05 -17.65
CA GLY A 51 -19.40 33.22 -16.81
C GLY A 51 -20.83 33.74 -16.95
N ARG A 52 -21.78 32.86 -17.31
CA ARG A 52 -23.18 33.21 -17.56
C ARG A 52 -24.09 31.99 -17.45
N SER A 53 -25.29 32.20 -16.93
CA SER A 53 -26.27 31.13 -16.72
C SER A 53 -26.85 30.67 -18.04
N LYS A 54 -27.60 29.57 -17.99
CA LYS A 54 -28.37 29.07 -19.12
C LYS A 54 -29.45 30.10 -19.47
N ARG A 55 -29.54 30.47 -20.76
CA ARG A 55 -30.44 31.50 -21.34
C ARG A 55 -30.01 32.96 -21.13
N ASP A 56 -28.96 33.22 -20.35
CA ASP A 56 -28.43 34.58 -20.26
C ASP A 56 -27.82 35.00 -21.61
N PRO A 57 -28.10 36.22 -22.09
CA PRO A 57 -27.60 36.70 -23.36
C PRO A 57 -26.07 36.73 -23.37
N ARG A 58 -25.49 36.56 -24.56
CA ARG A 58 -24.04 36.73 -24.75
C ARG A 58 -23.71 38.21 -24.59
N GLN A 59 -22.90 38.53 -23.60
CA GLN A 59 -22.26 39.85 -23.54
C GLN A 59 -21.03 39.81 -24.44
N VAL A 60 -21.07 40.57 -25.53
CA VAL A 60 -19.91 40.73 -26.42
C VAL A 60 -19.01 41.79 -25.80
N SER A 61 -18.13 41.36 -24.88
CA SER A 61 -17.02 42.21 -24.44
C SER A 61 -16.00 42.31 -25.57
N GLY A 62 -15.40 43.49 -25.76
CA GLY A 62 -14.26 43.67 -26.68
C GLY A 62 -13.00 42.92 -26.21
N GLN A 63 -12.96 42.48 -24.95
CA GLN A 63 -11.83 41.77 -24.36
C GLN A 63 -12.11 40.27 -24.29
N ALA A 64 -11.21 39.46 -24.84
CA ALA A 64 -11.30 38.00 -24.82
C ALA A 64 -11.26 37.47 -23.38
N ARG A 65 -12.06 36.44 -23.08
CA ARG A 65 -12.03 35.76 -21.78
C ARG A 65 -11.52 34.34 -21.98
N GLU A 66 -10.23 34.15 -21.82
CA GLU A 66 -9.60 32.86 -22.01
C GLU A 66 -9.98 31.85 -20.93
N ILE A 67 -10.21 30.61 -21.35
CA ILE A 67 -10.41 29.45 -20.48
C ILE A 67 -9.52 28.29 -20.95
N ASP A 68 -9.46 27.25 -20.13
CA ASP A 68 -8.75 25.98 -20.37
C ASP A 68 -9.46 25.04 -21.37
N TRP A 69 -10.64 25.40 -21.86
CA TRP A 69 -11.33 24.69 -22.95
C TRP A 69 -11.03 25.34 -24.31
N GLN A 70 -10.98 24.52 -25.36
CA GLN A 70 -10.58 24.99 -26.68
C GLN A 70 -11.44 24.43 -27.81
N CYS A 71 -11.67 25.24 -28.85
CA CYS A 71 -12.32 24.79 -30.07
C CYS A 71 -11.43 23.75 -30.79
N ALA A 72 -12.03 22.62 -31.20
CA ALA A 72 -11.32 21.53 -31.85
C ALA A 72 -10.71 21.93 -33.21
N ALA A 73 -11.27 22.92 -33.91
CA ALA A 73 -10.82 23.34 -35.23
C ALA A 73 -9.92 24.57 -35.20
N CYS A 74 -10.42 25.71 -34.69
CA CYS A 74 -9.68 26.97 -34.75
C CYS A 74 -8.76 27.24 -33.54
N GLY A 75 -8.76 26.35 -32.53
CA GLY A 75 -7.94 26.50 -31.33
C GLY A 75 -8.32 27.68 -30.42
N SER A 76 -9.40 28.40 -30.72
CA SER A 76 -9.89 29.50 -29.88
C SER A 76 -10.12 29.00 -28.45
N ARG A 77 -9.69 29.80 -27.47
CA ARG A 77 -9.92 29.62 -26.03
C ARG A 77 -10.78 30.72 -25.41
N ASP A 78 -11.23 31.66 -26.23
CA ASP A 78 -12.10 32.76 -25.80
C ASP A 78 -13.50 32.24 -25.52
N ALA A 79 -13.87 32.16 -24.24
CA ALA A 79 -15.17 31.70 -23.77
C ALA A 79 -16.32 32.59 -24.25
N ASN A 80 -16.04 33.84 -24.64
CA ASN A 80 -17.04 34.68 -25.27
C ASN A 80 -17.50 34.07 -26.59
N GLN A 81 -16.62 33.36 -27.33
CA GLN A 81 -16.97 32.71 -28.59
C GLN A 81 -17.75 31.40 -28.43
N PHE A 82 -18.02 30.93 -27.21
CA PHE A 82 -18.65 29.64 -26.99
C PHE A 82 -20.12 29.77 -26.58
N ILE A 83 -20.97 28.94 -27.16
CA ILE A 83 -22.40 28.83 -26.82
C ILE A 83 -22.74 27.38 -26.48
N ARG A 84 -23.83 27.18 -25.72
CA ARG A 84 -24.35 25.84 -25.41
C ARG A 84 -25.07 25.28 -26.64
N ASP A 85 -24.76 24.05 -27.00
CA ASP A 85 -25.33 23.32 -28.14
C ASP A 85 -25.97 21.99 -27.71
N GLY A 86 -26.88 22.07 -26.73
CA GLY A 86 -27.57 20.90 -26.19
C GLY A 86 -26.67 19.97 -25.37
N HIS A 87 -26.96 18.68 -25.44
CA HIS A 87 -26.32 17.63 -24.64
C HIS A 87 -26.14 16.37 -25.47
N TYR A 88 -25.02 15.67 -25.26
CA TYR A 88 -24.91 14.27 -25.65
C TYR A 88 -25.19 13.35 -24.47
N ARG A 89 -25.54 12.09 -24.76
CA ARG A 89 -25.81 11.07 -23.75
C ARG A 89 -24.59 10.22 -23.51
N ARG A 90 -24.30 9.96 -22.24
CA ARG A 90 -23.20 9.08 -21.83
C ARG A 90 -23.63 8.18 -20.69
N ASP A 91 -23.24 6.91 -20.79
CA ASP A 91 -23.43 5.95 -19.71
C ASP A 91 -22.21 5.95 -18.79
N LEU A 92 -22.45 5.77 -17.49
CA LEU A 92 -21.43 5.69 -16.45
C LEU A 92 -21.65 4.48 -15.54
N GLU A 93 -20.55 3.81 -15.21
CA GLU A 93 -20.51 2.75 -14.22
C GLU A 93 -20.12 3.33 -12.86
N THR A 94 -20.98 3.13 -11.86
CA THR A 94 -20.80 3.65 -10.49
C THR A 94 -21.04 2.57 -9.45
N GLY A 95 -20.68 2.85 -8.21
CA GLY A 95 -20.98 2.03 -7.03
C GLY A 95 -22.47 1.84 -6.76
N TRP A 96 -23.32 2.75 -7.27
CA TRP A 96 -24.78 2.60 -7.25
C TRP A 96 -25.29 1.68 -8.37
N GLY A 97 -24.48 1.42 -9.39
CA GLY A 97 -24.78 0.63 -10.58
C GLY A 97 -24.56 1.40 -11.88
N HIS A 98 -25.11 0.86 -12.96
CA HIS A 98 -25.08 1.47 -14.28
C HIS A 98 -26.02 2.68 -14.34
N LEU A 99 -25.46 3.87 -14.56
CA LEU A 99 -26.19 5.10 -14.84
C LEU A 99 -26.29 5.28 -16.35
N ASP A 100 -27.49 5.08 -16.90
CA ASP A 100 -27.77 5.25 -18.32
C ASP A 100 -27.95 6.74 -18.66
N GLY A 101 -27.48 7.16 -19.83
CA GLY A 101 -27.90 8.40 -20.49
C GLY A 101 -27.76 9.68 -19.66
N VAL A 102 -26.67 9.83 -18.90
CA VAL A 102 -26.29 11.10 -18.26
C VAL A 102 -26.14 12.17 -19.34
N GLN A 103 -26.76 13.34 -19.14
CA GLN A 103 -26.73 14.44 -20.10
C GLN A 103 -25.44 15.24 -19.88
N VAL A 104 -24.54 15.18 -20.86
CA VAL A 104 -23.28 15.94 -20.83
C VAL A 104 -23.41 17.15 -21.76
N PRO A 105 -23.27 18.39 -21.26
CA PRO A 105 -23.43 19.59 -22.07
C PRO A 105 -22.41 19.65 -23.22
N MET A 106 -22.87 20.14 -24.37
CA MET A 106 -22.04 20.43 -25.53
C MET A 106 -21.91 21.94 -25.73
N LEU A 107 -20.77 22.35 -26.30
CA LEU A 107 -20.51 23.74 -26.63
C LEU A 107 -20.06 23.87 -28.09
N GLU A 108 -20.56 24.89 -28.77
CA GLU A 108 -20.18 25.25 -30.13
C GLU A 108 -19.38 26.57 -30.14
N CYS A 109 -18.32 26.60 -30.94
CA CYS A 109 -17.53 27.79 -31.20
C CYS A 109 -18.16 28.64 -32.31
N GLN A 110 -18.65 29.83 -31.96
CA GLN A 110 -19.28 30.79 -32.88
C GLN A 110 -18.32 31.40 -33.91
N ARG A 111 -17.00 31.23 -33.73
CA ARG A 111 -16.01 31.70 -34.72
C ARG A 111 -15.96 30.79 -35.95
N CYS A 112 -16.20 29.49 -35.80
CA CYS A 112 -16.03 28.52 -36.88
C CYS A 112 -17.09 27.42 -36.92
N GLY A 113 -18.09 27.43 -36.04
CA GLY A 113 -19.19 26.46 -35.99
C GLY A 113 -18.78 25.04 -35.57
N HIS A 114 -17.66 24.88 -34.84
CA HIS A 114 -17.16 23.56 -34.43
C HIS A 114 -17.23 23.36 -32.92
N ASP A 115 -17.30 22.09 -32.49
CA ASP A 115 -17.33 21.70 -31.09
C ASP A 115 -16.13 22.23 -30.28
N VAL A 116 -16.42 22.59 -29.04
CA VAL A 116 -15.41 22.89 -28.03
C VAL A 116 -15.07 21.63 -27.25
N ILE A 117 -13.79 21.36 -27.08
CA ILE A 117 -13.29 20.26 -26.26
C ILE A 117 -13.40 20.70 -24.80
N CYS A 118 -14.44 20.21 -24.13
CA CYS A 118 -14.69 20.45 -22.71
C CYS A 118 -13.98 19.39 -21.87
N HIS A 119 -13.06 19.82 -21.02
CA HIS A 119 -12.42 18.98 -19.99
C HIS A 119 -13.16 19.19 -18.68
N PHE A 120 -14.14 18.32 -18.38
CA PHE A 120 -14.95 18.41 -17.17
C PHE A 120 -14.22 17.84 -15.95
N ALA A 121 -14.26 18.54 -14.82
CA ALA A 121 -13.56 18.16 -13.59
C ALA A 121 -14.06 16.83 -12.98
N ILE A 122 -15.37 16.57 -13.02
CA ILE A 122 -15.96 15.36 -12.41
C ILE A 122 -16.10 14.19 -13.39
N MET A 123 -15.77 14.40 -14.67
CA MET A 123 -16.01 13.43 -15.72
C MET A 123 -14.98 13.50 -16.85
N GLU A 124 -13.89 12.76 -16.68
CA GLU A 124 -12.87 12.61 -17.71
C GLU A 124 -13.42 12.04 -19.03
N LYS A 125 -12.78 12.41 -20.15
CA LYS A 125 -13.14 11.92 -21.49
C LYS A 125 -12.97 10.39 -21.56
N PHE A 126 -13.95 9.70 -22.15
CA PHE A 126 -13.96 8.25 -22.39
C PHE A 126 -13.96 7.30 -21.16
N ARG A 127 -13.71 7.78 -19.93
CA ARG A 127 -13.77 6.94 -18.72
C ARG A 127 -15.19 6.44 -18.43
N ARG A 128 -15.40 5.12 -18.46
CA ARG A 128 -16.72 4.54 -18.15
C ARG A 128 -16.99 4.44 -16.66
N PHE A 129 -15.97 4.12 -15.87
CA PHE A 129 -16.08 4.04 -14.42
C PHE A 129 -15.89 5.42 -13.79
N TRP A 130 -16.74 5.74 -12.82
CA TRP A 130 -16.59 6.94 -12.00
C TRP A 130 -15.57 6.74 -10.88
N LEU A 131 -15.27 7.80 -10.13
CA LEU A 131 -14.21 7.86 -9.12
C LEU A 131 -14.36 6.80 -8.01
N ASP A 132 -15.58 6.47 -7.64
CA ASP A 132 -15.88 5.49 -6.59
C ASP A 132 -15.35 4.09 -6.91
N PHE A 133 -15.23 3.74 -8.20
CA PHE A 133 -14.53 2.54 -8.65
C PHE A 133 -13.07 2.52 -8.21
N GLU A 134 -12.38 3.65 -8.39
CA GLU A 134 -10.95 3.77 -8.10
C GLU A 134 -10.74 3.71 -6.58
N GLN A 135 -11.56 4.44 -5.83
CA GLN A 135 -11.57 4.44 -4.36
C GLN A 135 -11.79 3.04 -3.79
N ASP A 136 -12.80 2.32 -4.27
CA ASP A 136 -13.12 0.97 -3.78
C ASP A 136 -12.04 -0.06 -4.16
N VAL A 137 -11.47 0.04 -5.36
CA VAL A 137 -10.39 -0.85 -5.81
C VAL A 137 -9.12 -0.64 -5.01
N VAL A 138 -8.74 0.61 -4.71
CA VAL A 138 -7.61 0.96 -3.85
C VAL A 138 -7.86 0.46 -2.42
N PHE A 139 -9.04 0.76 -1.87
CA PHE A 139 -9.46 0.33 -0.53
C PHE A 139 -9.38 -1.20 -0.38
N GLY A 140 -10.04 -1.94 -1.27
CA GLY A 140 -10.07 -3.40 -1.23
C GLY A 140 -8.70 -4.03 -1.47
N SER A 141 -7.87 -3.48 -2.36
CA SER A 141 -6.49 -3.94 -2.55
C SER A 141 -5.64 -3.80 -1.27
N GLY A 142 -5.82 -2.70 -0.53
CA GLY A 142 -5.23 -2.46 0.78
C GLY A 142 -5.67 -3.48 1.83
N LEU A 143 -6.92 -3.95 1.78
CA LEU A 143 -7.44 -5.03 2.63
C LEU A 143 -6.99 -6.45 2.19
N CYS A 144 -6.08 -6.54 1.24
CA CYS A 144 -5.65 -7.80 0.62
C CYS A 144 -6.78 -8.53 -0.10
N GLU A 145 -7.76 -7.83 -0.67
CA GLU A 145 -8.70 -8.46 -1.60
C GLU A 145 -7.97 -8.81 -2.90
N SER A 146 -8.34 -9.96 -3.49
CA SER A 146 -7.79 -10.36 -4.78
C SER A 146 -8.47 -9.57 -5.91
N LEU A 147 -7.77 -9.37 -7.04
CA LEU A 147 -8.37 -8.76 -8.23
C LEU A 147 -9.65 -9.46 -8.69
N ARG A 148 -9.75 -10.77 -8.41
CA ARG A 148 -10.94 -11.58 -8.74
C ARG A 148 -12.12 -11.26 -7.83
N HIS A 149 -11.89 -11.05 -6.53
CA HIS A 149 -12.94 -10.62 -5.60
C HIS A 149 -13.45 -9.22 -5.97
N LEU A 150 -12.53 -8.29 -6.25
CA LEU A 150 -12.89 -6.95 -6.72
C LEU A 150 -13.69 -7.00 -8.03
N SER A 151 -13.25 -7.81 -9.00
CA SER A 151 -13.95 -8.01 -10.27
C SER A 151 -15.34 -8.62 -10.07
N GLN A 152 -15.48 -9.61 -9.20
CA GLN A 152 -16.77 -10.21 -8.88
C GLN A 152 -17.72 -9.20 -8.23
N ARG A 153 -17.26 -8.45 -7.23
CA ARG A 153 -18.03 -7.40 -6.55
C ARG A 153 -18.52 -6.36 -7.56
N TRP A 154 -17.61 -5.79 -8.34
CA TRP A 154 -17.96 -4.76 -9.31
C TRP A 154 -18.81 -5.25 -10.45
N SER A 155 -18.60 -6.49 -10.91
CA SER A 155 -19.45 -7.07 -11.96
C SER A 155 -20.90 -7.22 -11.49
N ALA A 156 -21.11 -7.56 -10.21
CA ALA A 156 -22.44 -7.62 -9.61
C ALA A 156 -23.08 -6.23 -9.42
N ILE A 157 -22.28 -5.21 -9.10
CA ILE A 157 -22.75 -3.83 -8.92
C ILE A 157 -23.28 -3.26 -10.24
N VAL A 158 -22.45 -3.34 -11.30
CA VAL A 158 -22.72 -2.74 -12.61
C VAL A 158 -23.62 -3.59 -13.51
N GLY A 159 -23.78 -4.88 -13.20
CA GLY A 159 -24.57 -5.80 -14.03
C GLY A 159 -23.88 -6.22 -15.34
N GLY A 160 -22.55 -6.11 -15.40
CA GLY A 160 -21.71 -6.44 -16.56
C GLY A 160 -20.33 -6.93 -16.12
N SER A 161 -19.51 -7.44 -17.05
CA SER A 161 -18.20 -8.00 -16.69
C SER A 161 -17.14 -6.91 -16.51
N VAL A 162 -16.55 -6.82 -15.31
CA VAL A 162 -15.40 -5.94 -15.05
C VAL A 162 -14.09 -6.72 -15.16
N GLY A 163 -13.23 -6.33 -16.11
CA GLY A 163 -11.99 -7.03 -16.39
C GLY A 163 -10.93 -6.86 -15.30
N LEU A 164 -10.18 -7.92 -15.01
CA LEU A 164 -9.05 -7.88 -14.05
C LEU A 164 -7.98 -6.86 -14.44
N ARG A 165 -7.78 -6.65 -15.75
CA ARG A 165 -6.84 -5.65 -16.27
C ARG A 165 -7.23 -4.25 -15.85
N THR A 166 -8.51 -3.88 -15.99
CA THR A 166 -9.03 -2.56 -15.60
C THR A 166 -8.76 -2.27 -14.13
N ILE A 167 -9.05 -3.25 -13.25
CA ILE A 167 -8.80 -3.13 -11.80
C ILE A 167 -7.31 -2.99 -11.52
N ASN A 168 -6.48 -3.83 -12.13
CA ASN A 168 -5.03 -3.81 -11.92
C ASN A 168 -4.40 -2.50 -12.42
N GLU A 169 -4.87 -1.95 -13.55
CA GLU A 169 -4.43 -0.64 -14.05
C GLU A 169 -4.81 0.48 -13.08
N ARG A 170 -6.01 0.47 -12.48
CA ARG A 170 -6.40 1.45 -11.46
C ARG A 170 -5.54 1.40 -10.21
N ILE A 171 -5.18 0.20 -9.73
CA ILE A 171 -4.27 0.08 -8.60
C ILE A 171 -2.89 0.65 -8.96
N ASN A 172 -2.35 0.26 -10.12
CA ASN A 172 -0.99 0.67 -10.52
C ASN A 172 -0.89 2.16 -10.90
N GLN A 173 -1.99 2.88 -11.09
CA GLN A 173 -1.97 4.34 -11.24
C GLN A 173 -1.36 5.04 -10.02
N LEU A 174 -1.25 4.38 -8.87
CA LEU A 174 -0.58 4.87 -7.65
C LEU A 174 0.96 4.98 -7.76
N GLU A 175 1.56 4.50 -8.85
CA GLU A 175 3.02 4.51 -9.04
C GLU A 175 3.67 5.89 -8.86
N PRO A 176 3.12 7.02 -9.36
CA PRO A 176 3.71 8.34 -9.12
C PRO A 176 3.72 8.76 -7.65
N LEU A 177 2.69 8.41 -6.88
CA LEU A 177 2.66 8.68 -5.42
C LEU A 177 3.72 7.86 -4.68
N LEU A 178 3.92 6.62 -5.10
CA LEU A 178 5.01 5.79 -4.60
C LEU A 178 6.39 6.40 -4.93
N GLU A 179 6.61 6.83 -6.17
CA GLU A 179 7.88 7.47 -6.56
C GLU A 179 8.14 8.74 -5.75
N GLN A 180 7.10 9.53 -5.49
CA GLN A 180 7.18 10.69 -4.62
C GLN A 180 7.56 10.29 -3.19
N ALA A 181 6.91 9.26 -2.62
CA ALA A 181 7.21 8.78 -1.27
C ALA A 181 8.66 8.28 -1.12
N HIS A 182 9.25 7.71 -2.17
CA HIS A 182 10.67 7.32 -2.17
C HIS A 182 11.66 8.49 -2.28
N ARG A 183 11.20 9.70 -2.64
CA ARG A 183 12.05 10.90 -2.79
C ARG A 183 11.85 11.91 -1.67
N GLU A 184 10.71 11.84 -0.98
CA GLU A 184 10.35 12.79 0.06
C GLU A 184 11.40 12.80 1.20
N PRO A 185 11.95 13.99 1.56
CA PRO A 185 12.86 14.12 2.68
C PRO A 185 12.23 13.66 4.00
N ILE A 186 13.02 13.01 4.84
CA ILE A 186 12.66 12.64 6.20
C ILE A 186 13.24 13.73 7.11
N GLU A 187 12.41 14.71 7.45
CA GLU A 187 12.80 15.84 8.30
C GLU A 187 12.89 15.44 9.77
N ASP A 188 11.86 14.74 10.24
CA ASP A 188 11.79 14.20 11.59
C ASP A 188 12.43 12.80 11.61
N VAL A 189 13.71 12.72 11.96
CA VAL A 189 14.50 11.48 11.84
C VAL A 189 14.27 10.58 13.07
N PRO A 190 13.99 9.28 12.86
CA PRO A 190 13.83 8.35 13.97
C PRO A 190 15.16 8.09 14.67
N ALA A 191 15.11 7.93 15.99
CA ALA A 191 16.29 7.57 16.79
C ALA A 191 16.78 6.14 16.52
N VAL A 192 15.89 5.23 16.11
CA VAL A 192 16.24 3.84 15.80
C VAL A 192 15.67 3.43 14.45
N VAL A 193 16.48 2.78 13.62
CA VAL A 193 16.02 2.16 12.36
C VAL A 193 16.30 0.66 12.37
N GLN A 194 15.25 -0.13 12.23
CA GLN A 194 15.32 -1.57 12.11
C GLN A 194 15.18 -2.01 10.66
N TRP A 195 16.01 -2.96 10.26
CA TRP A 195 16.14 -3.43 8.90
C TRP A 195 15.84 -4.92 8.80
N ASP A 196 15.02 -5.32 7.83
CA ASP A 196 14.68 -6.74 7.61
C ASP A 196 14.36 -7.08 6.14
N GLY A 197 14.51 -8.35 5.79
CA GLY A 197 14.23 -8.90 4.47
C GLY A 197 12.96 -9.77 4.45
N ILE A 198 12.06 -9.52 3.51
CA ILE A 198 10.83 -10.30 3.31
C ILE A 198 10.78 -10.87 1.90
N TRP A 199 10.80 -12.19 1.79
CA TRP A 199 10.77 -12.87 0.51
C TRP A 199 9.37 -12.86 -0.12
N LEU A 200 9.32 -12.56 -1.43
CA LEU A 200 8.15 -12.71 -2.29
C LEU A 200 8.52 -13.38 -3.61
N THR A 201 7.52 -13.71 -4.42
CA THR A 201 7.71 -14.30 -5.75
C THR A 201 7.26 -13.33 -6.82
N LEU A 202 8.14 -13.01 -7.78
CA LEU A 202 7.82 -12.28 -8.99
C LEU A 202 7.71 -13.24 -10.17
N GLN A 203 6.79 -12.94 -11.09
CA GLN A 203 6.70 -13.65 -12.36
C GLN A 203 7.72 -13.06 -13.34
N THR A 204 8.67 -13.86 -13.79
CA THR A 204 9.56 -13.48 -14.90
C THR A 204 9.03 -14.08 -16.19
N GLN A 205 9.13 -13.32 -17.28
CA GLN A 205 8.90 -13.84 -18.63
C GLN A 205 10.23 -14.34 -19.16
N ASN A 206 10.33 -15.64 -19.43
CA ASN A 206 11.48 -16.16 -20.14
C ASN A 206 11.29 -15.95 -21.65
N GLU A 207 12.39 -15.98 -22.40
CA GLU A 207 12.36 -15.97 -23.87
C GLU A 207 11.81 -17.27 -24.47
N THR A 208 11.74 -18.34 -23.66
CA THR A 208 11.18 -19.63 -24.06
C THR A 208 9.67 -19.55 -24.28
N GLU A 209 9.22 -19.96 -25.46
CA GLU A 209 7.80 -20.04 -25.80
C GLU A 209 7.25 -21.46 -25.64
N LYS A 210 6.08 -21.57 -25.04
CA LYS A 210 5.31 -22.81 -24.90
C LYS A 210 3.98 -22.67 -25.65
N ARG A 211 3.51 -23.75 -26.28
CA ARG A 211 2.14 -23.83 -26.81
C ARG A 211 1.17 -24.18 -25.69
N ASP A 212 0.10 -23.39 -25.54
CA ASP A 212 -0.99 -23.73 -24.62
C ASP A 212 -1.88 -24.86 -25.16
N SER A 213 -2.85 -25.33 -24.37
CA SER A 213 -3.80 -26.38 -24.78
C SER A 213 -4.64 -26.02 -26.02
N ARG A 214 -4.68 -24.73 -26.38
CA ARG A 214 -5.33 -24.21 -27.59
C ARG A 214 -4.32 -23.90 -28.71
N LYS A 215 -3.12 -24.46 -28.64
CA LYS A 215 -2.01 -24.32 -29.60
C LYS A 215 -1.50 -22.88 -29.79
N ARG A 216 -1.83 -21.95 -28.89
CA ARG A 216 -1.34 -20.56 -28.96
C ARG A 216 0.07 -20.47 -28.38
N ARG A 217 0.98 -19.77 -29.06
CA ARG A 217 2.32 -19.48 -28.56
C ARG A 217 2.22 -18.52 -27.37
N ARG A 218 2.77 -18.90 -26.22
CA ARG A 218 2.83 -18.07 -25.02
C ARG A 218 4.22 -18.15 -24.43
N LYS A 219 4.78 -17.02 -24.00
CA LYS A 219 6.02 -17.00 -23.22
C LYS A 219 5.84 -17.79 -21.93
N GLU A 220 6.84 -18.58 -21.59
CA GLU A 220 6.90 -19.31 -20.33
C GLU A 220 7.03 -18.32 -19.17
N ARG A 221 6.24 -18.58 -18.12
CA ARG A 221 6.19 -17.75 -16.93
C ARG A 221 6.75 -18.57 -15.78
N LYS A 222 7.85 -18.09 -15.18
CA LYS A 222 8.47 -18.73 -14.02
C LYS A 222 8.40 -17.80 -12.81
N GLY A 223 8.14 -18.36 -11.64
CA GLY A 223 8.27 -17.62 -10.39
C GLY A 223 9.75 -17.52 -10.01
N LYS A 224 10.26 -16.30 -9.84
CA LYS A 224 11.57 -16.01 -9.26
C LYS A 224 11.35 -15.47 -7.85
N ARG A 225 12.00 -16.08 -6.85
CA ARG A 225 12.01 -15.49 -5.51
C ARG A 225 12.91 -14.26 -5.50
N VAL A 226 12.42 -13.20 -4.89
CA VAL A 226 13.13 -11.95 -4.63
C VAL A 226 12.87 -11.54 -3.19
N VAL A 227 13.64 -10.59 -2.68
CA VAL A 227 13.50 -10.07 -1.32
C VAL A 227 13.05 -8.61 -1.34
N VAL A 228 12.14 -8.26 -0.44
CA VAL A 228 11.79 -6.89 -0.10
C VAL A 228 12.61 -6.51 1.13
N LEU A 229 13.56 -5.63 0.95
CA LEU A 229 14.36 -5.03 2.00
C LEU A 229 13.55 -3.89 2.60
N VAL A 230 13.33 -3.86 3.91
CA VAL A 230 12.45 -2.89 4.59
C VAL A 230 13.20 -2.17 5.69
N ALA A 231 12.99 -0.85 5.81
CA ALA A 231 13.47 -0.02 6.91
C ALA A 231 12.29 0.48 7.75
N LEU A 232 12.29 0.16 9.05
CA LEU A 232 11.29 0.55 10.03
C LEU A 232 11.91 1.50 11.06
N GLY A 233 11.45 2.75 11.10
CA GLY A 233 11.88 3.76 12.05
C GLY A 233 11.08 3.73 13.35
N PHE A 234 11.73 4.09 14.45
CA PHE A 234 11.14 4.30 15.78
C PHE A 234 11.62 5.64 16.35
N TRP A 235 10.67 6.43 16.85
CA TRP A 235 10.95 7.74 17.45
C TRP A 235 11.03 7.65 18.97
N ASN A 236 11.76 8.58 19.58
CA ASN A 236 11.98 8.70 21.02
C ASN A 236 11.15 9.82 21.66
N ASP A 237 10.00 10.15 21.06
CA ASP A 237 9.06 11.18 21.49
C ASP A 237 8.12 10.73 22.63
N GLY A 238 8.26 9.48 23.09
CA GLY A 238 7.42 8.87 24.11
C GLY A 238 6.05 8.40 23.62
N THR A 239 5.72 8.54 22.32
CA THR A 239 4.35 8.31 21.82
C THR A 239 4.07 6.87 21.40
N GLY A 240 5.09 6.07 21.06
CA GLY A 240 4.84 4.80 20.36
C GLY A 240 5.17 4.82 18.88
N ARG A 241 5.54 5.98 18.34
CA ARG A 241 5.58 6.18 16.91
C ARG A 241 6.61 5.28 16.23
N ARG A 242 6.12 4.60 15.20
CA ARG A 242 6.92 3.80 14.27
C ARG A 242 6.36 3.96 12.87
N GLU A 243 7.24 3.92 11.88
CA GLU A 243 6.86 4.08 10.47
C GLU A 243 7.82 3.28 9.59
N ILE A 244 7.29 2.57 8.59
CA ILE A 244 8.14 2.09 7.48
C ILE A 244 8.61 3.31 6.71
N LEU A 245 9.92 3.54 6.69
CA LEU A 245 10.55 4.71 6.07
C LEU A 245 10.71 4.52 4.56
N ASP A 246 11.12 3.31 4.17
CA ASP A 246 11.44 2.95 2.79
C ASP A 246 11.56 1.43 2.63
N TRP A 247 11.54 0.94 1.38
CA TRP A 247 11.78 -0.43 1.02
C TRP A 247 12.37 -0.57 -0.39
N GLU A 248 13.06 -1.69 -0.66
CA GLU A 248 13.68 -1.98 -1.95
C GLU A 248 13.39 -3.44 -2.35
N ILE A 249 12.99 -3.68 -3.61
CA ILE A 249 12.88 -5.04 -4.14
C ILE A 249 14.21 -5.43 -4.79
N ALA A 250 14.88 -6.43 -4.22
CA ALA A 250 16.19 -6.90 -4.66
C ALA A 250 16.21 -8.39 -4.99
N SER A 251 17.21 -8.84 -5.76
CA SER A 251 17.40 -10.26 -6.07
C SER A 251 17.90 -11.09 -4.89
N SER A 252 18.55 -10.45 -3.93
CA SER A 252 19.35 -11.05 -2.86
C SER A 252 19.51 -10.06 -1.72
N GLU A 253 19.91 -10.56 -0.55
CA GLU A 253 20.27 -9.75 0.63
C GLU A 253 21.79 -9.45 0.66
N ASP A 254 22.38 -9.25 -0.53
CA ASP A 254 23.80 -8.90 -0.66
C ASP A 254 24.06 -7.42 -0.37
N GLN A 255 25.33 -7.09 -0.16
CA GLN A 255 25.75 -5.73 0.20
C GLN A 255 25.30 -4.67 -0.83
N PRO A 256 25.49 -4.84 -2.15
CA PRO A 256 25.06 -3.83 -3.13
C PRO A 256 23.55 -3.59 -3.13
N SER A 257 22.75 -4.62 -2.85
CA SER A 257 21.29 -4.46 -2.75
C SER A 257 20.89 -3.64 -1.52
N TRP A 258 21.53 -3.87 -0.38
CA TRP A 258 21.31 -3.09 0.83
C TRP A 258 21.82 -1.66 0.70
N GLU A 259 22.98 -1.45 0.08
CA GLU A 259 23.56 -0.12 -0.14
C GLU A 259 22.59 0.82 -0.84
N LYS A 260 21.83 0.35 -1.85
CA LYS A 260 20.81 1.17 -2.51
C LYS A 260 19.79 1.77 -1.55
N LEU A 261 19.25 0.94 -0.65
CA LEU A 261 18.24 1.37 0.31
C LEU A 261 18.84 2.23 1.42
N VAL A 262 20.02 1.86 1.92
CA VAL A 262 20.73 2.61 2.97
C VAL A 262 21.17 3.99 2.46
N HIS A 263 21.74 4.07 1.26
CA HIS A 263 22.08 5.35 0.63
C HIS A 263 20.85 6.23 0.39
N ARG A 264 19.74 5.66 -0.11
CA ARG A 264 18.52 6.44 -0.33
C ARG A 264 17.98 7.04 0.97
N LEU A 265 17.98 6.29 2.07
CA LEU A 265 17.61 6.85 3.38
C LEU A 265 18.56 7.94 3.86
N TRP A 266 19.88 7.77 3.65
CA TRP A 266 20.87 8.80 3.96
C TRP A 266 20.64 10.09 3.17
N GLU A 267 20.36 9.99 1.87
CA GLU A 267 20.04 11.12 1.00
C GLU A 267 18.75 11.82 1.43
N ARG A 268 17.75 11.04 1.85
CA ARG A 268 16.49 11.56 2.39
C ARG A 268 16.62 12.19 3.78
N GLY A 269 17.74 11.99 4.47
CA GLY A 269 18.07 12.70 5.72
C GLY A 269 18.18 11.84 6.97
N VAL A 270 18.01 10.52 6.89
CA VAL A 270 18.22 9.62 8.03
C VAL A 270 19.71 9.57 8.35
N ARG A 271 20.15 10.44 9.27
CA ARG A 271 21.57 10.65 9.58
C ARG A 271 21.80 10.85 11.08
N PRO A 272 23.00 10.53 11.59
CA PRO A 272 23.31 10.68 13.02
C PRO A 272 23.12 12.11 13.51
N GLU A 273 23.55 13.10 12.72
CA GLU A 273 23.49 14.52 13.09
C GLU A 273 22.06 15.05 13.17
N LYS A 274 21.11 14.33 12.59
CA LYS A 274 19.68 14.67 12.60
C LYS A 274 18.86 13.87 13.61
N GLY A 275 19.49 12.95 14.35
CA GLY A 275 18.84 12.22 15.45
C GLY A 275 18.93 10.70 15.38
N LEU A 276 19.48 10.10 14.31
CA LEU A 276 19.67 8.65 14.26
C LEU A 276 20.72 8.21 15.30
N GLN A 277 20.34 7.34 16.23
CA GLN A 277 21.24 6.85 17.29
C GLN A 277 21.65 5.40 17.08
N MET A 278 20.75 4.56 16.56
CA MET A 278 20.99 3.13 16.45
C MET A 278 20.36 2.50 15.21
N VAL A 279 21.05 1.49 14.68
CA VAL A 279 20.53 0.59 13.65
C VAL A 279 20.35 -0.80 14.23
N VAL A 280 19.22 -1.45 13.90
CA VAL A 280 18.94 -2.83 14.31
C VAL A 280 18.90 -3.70 13.06
N ARG A 281 19.73 -4.73 13.00
CA ARG A 281 19.86 -5.59 11.81
C ARG A 281 19.94 -7.06 12.16
N ASP A 282 19.68 -7.90 11.17
CA ASP A 282 20.00 -9.33 11.28
C ASP A 282 21.52 -9.59 11.14
N GLY A 283 21.92 -10.77 11.63
CA GLY A 283 22.71 -11.78 10.93
C GLY A 283 23.59 -11.40 9.74
N GLY A 284 22.95 -11.00 8.65
CA GLY A 284 23.52 -10.99 7.31
C GLY A 284 24.73 -10.07 7.14
N GLY A 285 25.78 -10.60 6.50
CA GLY A 285 26.99 -9.84 6.18
C GLY A 285 26.74 -8.69 5.19
N GLY A 286 25.79 -8.86 4.25
CA GLY A 286 25.46 -7.83 3.25
C GLY A 286 24.99 -6.51 3.86
N LEU A 287 24.02 -6.58 4.77
CA LEU A 287 23.49 -5.41 5.47
C LEU A 287 24.52 -4.77 6.40
N GLY A 288 25.32 -5.58 7.11
CA GLY A 288 26.40 -5.08 7.95
C GLY A 288 27.44 -4.27 7.15
N GLY A 289 27.85 -4.78 5.98
CA GLY A 289 28.77 -4.07 5.08
C GLY A 289 28.18 -2.75 4.57
N ALA A 290 26.91 -2.75 4.15
CA ALA A 290 26.23 -1.55 3.66
C ALA A 290 26.10 -0.46 4.74
N LEU A 291 25.72 -0.85 5.97
CA LEU A 291 25.61 0.09 7.09
C LEU A 291 26.97 0.63 7.52
N ALA A 292 28.01 -0.21 7.56
CA ALA A 292 29.37 0.23 7.87
C ALA A 292 29.91 1.21 6.81
N LEU A 293 29.58 1.00 5.53
CA LEU A 293 29.97 1.90 4.44
C LEU A 293 29.31 3.29 4.57
N VAL A 294 28.01 3.33 4.91
CA VAL A 294 27.24 4.59 4.90
C VAL A 294 27.31 5.33 6.24
N TYR A 295 27.17 4.63 7.37
CA TYR A 295 27.11 5.26 8.70
C TYR A 295 28.42 5.14 9.51
N GLY A 296 29.34 4.26 9.12
CA GLY A 296 30.57 4.01 9.86
C GLY A 296 30.31 3.58 11.30
N SER A 297 31.10 4.11 12.24
CA SER A 297 30.95 3.89 13.69
C SER A 297 30.13 4.96 14.40
N SER A 298 29.42 5.81 13.64
CA SER A 298 28.69 6.98 14.18
C SER A 298 27.35 6.59 14.81
N VAL A 299 26.87 5.38 14.55
CA VAL A 299 25.61 4.84 15.05
C VAL A 299 25.86 3.53 15.79
N LEU A 300 25.07 3.29 16.83
CA LEU A 300 25.09 2.01 17.53
C LEU A 300 24.58 0.90 16.59
N ASP A 301 25.30 -0.22 16.52
CA ASP A 301 24.90 -1.39 15.73
C ASP A 301 24.38 -2.49 16.65
N GLN A 302 23.08 -2.72 16.59
CA GLN A 302 22.39 -3.74 17.37
C GLN A 302 22.02 -4.94 16.50
N ARG A 303 22.39 -6.13 16.98
CA ARG A 303 21.92 -7.40 16.41
C ARG A 303 20.50 -7.70 16.89
N CYS A 304 19.62 -8.02 15.94
CA CYS A 304 18.23 -8.33 16.23
C CYS A 304 18.11 -9.57 17.12
N LEU A 305 17.50 -9.39 18.30
CA LEU A 305 17.32 -10.47 19.29
C LEU A 305 16.46 -11.61 18.75
N PHE A 306 15.51 -11.30 17.86
CA PHE A 306 14.67 -12.30 17.22
C PHE A 306 15.49 -13.32 16.47
N HIS A 307 16.28 -12.83 15.51
CA HIS A 307 17.02 -13.67 14.63
C HIS A 307 18.14 -14.38 15.39
N LYS A 308 18.72 -13.71 16.39
CA LYS A 308 19.67 -14.32 17.31
C LYS A 308 19.06 -15.54 18.04
N LEU A 309 17.94 -15.36 18.74
CA LEU A 309 17.28 -16.44 19.48
C LEU A 309 16.71 -17.52 18.55
N ARG A 310 16.25 -17.16 17.35
CA ARG A 310 15.83 -18.11 16.32
C ARG A 310 17.00 -18.98 15.85
N ASN A 311 18.16 -18.39 15.59
CA ASN A 311 19.36 -19.12 15.21
C ASN A 311 19.81 -20.07 16.33
N VAL A 312 19.72 -19.63 17.59
CA VAL A 312 19.96 -20.49 18.77
C VAL A 312 18.94 -21.64 18.80
N ALA A 313 17.65 -21.39 18.54
CA ALA A 313 16.62 -22.42 18.49
C ALA A 313 16.86 -23.46 17.38
N ASP A 314 17.31 -23.02 16.20
CA ASP A 314 17.63 -23.92 15.10
C ASP A 314 18.83 -24.82 15.45
N LYS A 315 19.90 -24.26 16.04
CA LYS A 315 21.05 -25.05 16.52
C LYS A 315 20.74 -25.94 17.71
N CYS A 316 19.88 -25.49 18.60
CA CYS A 316 19.37 -26.29 19.70
C CYS A 316 18.60 -27.52 19.19
N ARG A 317 17.84 -27.41 18.09
CA ARG A 317 17.18 -28.57 17.44
C ARG A 317 18.19 -29.52 16.79
N GLU A 318 19.31 -29.01 16.29
CA GLU A 318 20.38 -29.83 15.73
C GLU A 318 21.17 -30.60 16.81
N ASP A 319 21.44 -29.97 17.95
CA ASP A 319 22.19 -30.59 19.06
C ASP A 319 21.31 -31.56 19.86
N LEU A 320 20.10 -31.12 20.22
CA LEU A 320 19.17 -31.87 21.06
C LEU A 320 18.05 -32.48 20.20
N LYS A 321 18.37 -33.50 19.42
CA LYS A 321 17.42 -34.17 18.51
C LYS A 321 16.41 -35.08 19.24
N GLY A 322 15.25 -35.30 18.60
CA GLY A 322 14.22 -36.24 19.06
C GLY A 322 13.19 -35.66 20.03
N GLU A 323 12.03 -36.29 20.13
CA GLU A 323 10.91 -35.80 20.98
C GLU A 323 11.24 -35.84 22.49
N ALA A 324 12.03 -36.82 22.94
CA ALA A 324 12.44 -36.93 24.35
C ALA A 324 13.22 -35.70 24.86
N LYS A 325 13.85 -34.94 23.97
CA LYS A 325 14.63 -33.74 24.28
C LYS A 325 13.82 -32.44 24.17
N LYS A 326 12.51 -32.52 23.90
CA LYS A 326 11.65 -31.35 23.69
C LYS A 326 11.62 -30.41 24.89
N GLU A 327 11.49 -30.93 26.11
CA GLU A 327 11.46 -30.09 27.30
C GLU A 327 12.82 -29.44 27.57
N GLN A 328 13.92 -30.15 27.35
CA GLN A 328 15.26 -29.58 27.46
C GLN A 328 15.48 -28.44 26.45
N ARG A 329 15.03 -28.60 25.19
CA ARG A 329 15.08 -27.52 24.19
C ARG A 329 14.28 -26.30 24.64
N LYS A 330 13.09 -26.52 25.21
CA LYS A 330 12.23 -25.45 25.70
C LYS A 330 12.91 -24.71 26.85
N GLN A 331 13.40 -25.42 27.85
CA GLN A 331 14.12 -24.85 29.00
C GLN A 331 15.35 -24.05 28.58
N LEU A 332 16.17 -24.59 27.66
CA LEU A 332 17.34 -23.89 27.12
C LEU A 332 16.96 -22.55 26.49
N LEU A 333 15.88 -22.52 25.69
CA LEU A 333 15.42 -21.32 24.99
C LEU A 333 14.72 -20.30 25.89
N GLU A 334 13.99 -20.76 26.91
CA GLU A 334 13.41 -19.90 27.94
C GLU A 334 14.53 -19.18 28.71
N GLN A 335 15.52 -19.92 29.20
CA GLN A 335 16.68 -19.34 29.89
C GLN A 335 17.50 -18.41 28.97
N ALA A 336 17.67 -18.76 27.69
CA ALA A 336 18.33 -17.88 26.72
C ALA A 336 17.58 -16.56 26.52
N THR A 337 16.25 -16.58 26.61
CA THR A 337 15.40 -15.38 26.52
C THR A 337 15.49 -14.54 27.80
N GLU A 338 15.58 -15.18 28.96
CA GLU A 338 15.71 -14.53 30.28
C GLU A 338 17.01 -13.74 30.44
N ILE A 339 18.08 -14.09 29.71
CA ILE A 339 19.32 -13.31 29.68
C ILE A 339 19.03 -11.84 29.34
N TYR A 340 18.18 -11.61 28.34
CA TYR A 340 17.83 -10.27 27.87
C TYR A 340 16.83 -9.53 28.78
N GLN A 341 16.32 -10.18 29.83
CA GLN A 341 15.49 -9.55 30.87
C GLN A 341 16.34 -8.94 32.00
N ALA A 342 17.66 -8.90 31.84
CA ALA A 342 18.56 -8.28 32.81
C ALA A 342 18.35 -6.76 32.87
N GLU A 343 18.63 -6.15 34.02
CA GLU A 343 18.45 -4.70 34.22
C GLU A 343 19.58 -3.89 33.56
N SER A 344 20.74 -4.52 33.38
CA SER A 344 21.94 -3.92 32.78
C SER A 344 22.68 -4.90 31.85
N ALA A 345 23.49 -4.34 30.94
CA ALA A 345 24.36 -5.12 30.07
C ALA A 345 25.32 -6.02 30.85
N PHE A 346 25.85 -5.53 31.99
CA PHE A 346 26.71 -6.31 32.87
C PHE A 346 25.99 -7.54 33.45
N GLN A 347 24.77 -7.38 33.96
CA GLN A 347 23.97 -8.51 34.42
C GLN A 347 23.64 -9.49 33.29
N ALA A 348 23.34 -9.01 32.09
CA ALA A 348 23.13 -9.88 30.91
C ALA A 348 24.38 -10.71 30.59
N TYR A 349 25.57 -10.10 30.70
CA TYR A 349 26.84 -10.78 30.51
C TYR A 349 27.08 -11.89 31.54
N LEU A 350 26.80 -11.64 32.82
CA LEU A 350 26.87 -12.69 33.85
C LEU A 350 25.88 -13.84 33.57
N ARG A 351 24.65 -13.51 33.15
CA ARG A 351 23.63 -14.53 32.81
C ARG A 351 24.06 -15.39 31.63
N VAL A 352 24.68 -14.82 30.58
CA VAL A 352 25.14 -15.63 29.43
C VAL A 352 26.28 -16.57 29.81
N ILE A 353 27.19 -16.17 30.72
CA ILE A 353 28.26 -17.06 31.20
C ILE A 353 27.69 -18.26 31.94
N VAL A 354 26.75 -18.03 32.86
CA VAL A 354 26.09 -19.10 33.63
C VAL A 354 25.28 -20.02 32.71
N TRP A 355 24.52 -19.45 31.78
CA TRP A 355 23.76 -20.21 30.80
C TRP A 355 24.68 -21.05 29.90
N ALA A 356 25.76 -20.46 29.40
CA ALA A 356 26.72 -21.15 28.55
C ALA A 356 27.36 -22.32 29.30
N THR A 357 27.77 -22.12 30.56
CA THR A 357 28.36 -23.18 31.40
C THR A 357 27.40 -24.35 31.60
N THR A 358 26.12 -24.06 31.85
CA THR A 358 25.07 -25.07 32.04
C THR A 358 24.84 -25.92 30.80
N TRP A 359 24.84 -25.29 29.61
CA TRP A 359 24.40 -25.95 28.37
C TRP A 359 25.53 -26.38 27.42
N ARG A 360 26.78 -25.98 27.66
CA ARG A 360 27.89 -26.19 26.70
C ARG A 360 28.10 -27.66 26.33
N GLU A 361 27.99 -28.57 27.28
CA GLU A 361 28.16 -30.00 27.03
C GLU A 361 27.00 -30.59 26.21
N GLN A 362 25.77 -30.13 26.48
CA GLN A 362 24.56 -30.71 25.88
C GLN A 362 24.20 -30.08 24.53
N ALA A 363 24.48 -28.79 24.35
CA ALA A 363 24.11 -28.01 23.17
C ALA A 363 25.23 -27.04 22.73
N PRO A 364 26.42 -27.55 22.38
CA PRO A 364 27.60 -26.73 22.09
C PRO A 364 27.39 -25.76 20.91
N LYS A 365 26.61 -26.13 19.88
CA LYS A 365 26.36 -25.23 18.74
C LYS A 365 25.39 -24.13 19.11
N ALA A 366 24.37 -24.44 19.91
CA ALA A 366 23.43 -23.44 20.42
C ALA A 366 24.17 -22.40 21.29
N VAL A 367 25.06 -22.87 22.18
CA VAL A 367 25.89 -22.00 23.03
C VAL A 367 26.81 -21.12 22.20
N ALA A 368 27.61 -21.70 21.31
CA ALA A 368 28.50 -20.94 20.42
C ALA A 368 27.74 -19.93 19.55
N THR A 369 26.50 -20.25 19.16
CA THR A 369 25.64 -19.36 18.39
C THR A 369 25.17 -18.17 19.22
N LEU A 370 24.90 -18.32 20.51
CA LEU A 370 24.52 -17.20 21.38
C LEU A 370 25.74 -16.32 21.71
N GLU A 371 26.88 -16.92 22.06
CA GLU A 371 28.10 -16.21 22.46
C GLU A 371 28.70 -15.34 21.34
N ARG A 372 28.67 -15.80 20.09
CA ARG A 372 29.22 -15.06 18.95
C ARG A 372 28.55 -13.70 18.78
N ASP A 373 29.29 -12.60 18.79
CA ASP A 373 28.74 -11.23 18.66
C ASP A 373 27.67 -10.90 19.73
N PHE A 374 27.75 -11.51 20.93
CA PHE A 374 26.78 -11.27 22.00
C PHE A 374 26.77 -9.80 22.47
N GLU A 375 27.91 -9.12 22.46
CA GLU A 375 27.96 -7.70 22.86
C GLU A 375 27.08 -6.81 21.97
N GLN A 376 27.02 -7.10 20.67
CA GLN A 376 26.15 -6.40 19.72
C GLN A 376 24.66 -6.66 19.98
N THR A 377 24.30 -7.68 20.77
CA THR A 377 22.90 -7.90 21.17
C THR A 377 22.52 -7.08 22.41
N LEU A 378 23.47 -6.37 23.02
CA LEU A 378 23.27 -5.55 24.21
C LEU A 378 23.39 -4.04 23.95
N ALA A 379 23.64 -3.61 22.70
CA ALA A 379 23.80 -2.19 22.36
C ALA A 379 22.59 -1.34 22.76
N PHE A 380 21.37 -1.90 22.78
CA PHE A 380 20.18 -1.19 23.25
C PHE A 380 20.25 -0.71 24.72
N TYR A 381 21.14 -1.24 25.56
CA TYR A 381 21.31 -0.75 26.93
C TYR A 381 21.93 0.65 27.02
N THR A 382 22.67 1.07 25.99
CA THR A 382 23.28 2.41 25.94
C THR A 382 22.31 3.48 25.43
N LEU A 383 21.14 3.07 24.93
CA LEU A 383 20.17 3.98 24.35
C LEU A 383 19.25 4.58 25.43
N GLU A 384 19.09 5.89 25.40
CA GLU A 384 18.24 6.65 26.32
C GLU A 384 16.93 7.08 25.62
N GLY A 385 15.85 7.22 26.38
CA GLY A 385 14.58 7.79 25.88
C GLY A 385 13.67 6.86 25.06
N ILE A 386 14.15 5.70 24.57
CA ILE A 386 13.27 4.69 23.94
C ILE A 386 13.02 3.53 24.90
N PRO A 387 11.76 3.09 25.08
CA PRO A 387 11.45 1.89 25.84
C PRO A 387 12.21 0.67 25.32
N ARG A 388 13.03 0.08 26.17
CA ARG A 388 13.87 -1.08 25.83
C ARG A 388 13.04 -2.23 25.26
N GLU A 389 11.79 -2.40 25.71
CA GLU A 389 10.89 -3.43 25.18
C GLU A 389 10.60 -3.33 23.68
N TRP A 390 10.63 -2.15 23.06
CA TRP A 390 10.32 -2.03 21.63
C TRP A 390 11.47 -2.51 20.76
N ILE A 391 12.69 -2.29 21.23
CA ILE A 391 13.92 -2.70 20.56
C ILE A 391 14.22 -4.17 20.87
N ARG A 392 14.02 -4.56 22.13
CA ARG A 392 14.28 -5.91 22.64
C ARG A 392 13.26 -6.92 22.12
N THR A 393 11.98 -6.57 22.10
CA THR A 393 10.94 -7.50 21.65
C THR A 393 10.79 -7.48 20.15
N THR A 394 10.58 -8.67 19.61
CA THR A 394 10.55 -8.92 18.17
C THR A 394 9.15 -8.74 17.60
N SER A 395 8.19 -8.44 18.49
CA SER A 395 6.76 -8.49 18.25
C SER A 395 6.31 -7.44 17.24
N LEU A 396 6.91 -6.25 17.26
CA LEU A 396 6.52 -5.14 16.39
C LEU A 396 6.96 -5.38 14.95
N LEU A 397 8.23 -5.73 14.75
CA LEU A 397 8.76 -6.10 13.44
C LEU A 397 8.04 -7.34 12.89
N GLU A 398 7.88 -8.39 13.70
CA GLU A 398 7.22 -9.61 13.24
C GLU A 398 5.76 -9.36 12.85
N ARG A 399 5.02 -8.54 13.62
CA ARG A 399 3.65 -8.14 13.30
C ARG A 399 3.60 -7.35 12.00
N THR A 400 4.50 -6.41 11.80
CA THR A 400 4.63 -5.62 10.57
C THR A 400 4.90 -6.53 9.36
N ASN A 401 5.89 -7.42 9.49
CA ASN A 401 6.23 -8.39 8.46
C ASN A 401 5.09 -9.37 8.17
N ARG A 402 4.30 -9.74 9.18
CA ARG A 402 3.15 -10.64 9.03
C ARG A 402 2.08 -10.03 8.13
N GLU A 403 1.84 -8.73 8.26
CA GLU A 403 0.89 -7.99 7.43
C GLU A 403 1.38 -7.90 5.97
N LEU A 404 2.66 -7.59 5.74
CA LEU A 404 3.24 -7.63 4.38
C LEU A 404 3.18 -9.04 3.76
N ARG A 405 3.56 -10.06 4.54
CA ARG A 405 3.47 -11.48 4.12
C ARG A 405 2.02 -11.91 3.84
N ARG A 406 1.01 -11.32 4.49
CA ARG A 406 -0.41 -11.59 4.18
C ARG A 406 -0.72 -11.19 2.74
N LYS A 407 -0.29 -10.00 2.30
CA LYS A 407 -0.45 -9.57 0.90
C LYS A 407 0.32 -10.46 -0.06
N PHE A 408 1.55 -10.84 0.28
CA PHE A 408 2.39 -11.67 -0.60
C PHE A 408 1.81 -13.08 -0.77
N ARG A 409 1.32 -13.69 0.33
CA ARG A 409 0.62 -14.99 0.28
C ARG A 409 -0.68 -14.91 -0.51
N GLN A 410 -1.43 -13.82 -0.38
CA GLN A 410 -2.66 -13.61 -1.14
C GLN A 410 -2.39 -13.49 -2.65
N ALA A 411 -1.32 -12.77 -3.03
CA ALA A 411 -0.93 -12.63 -4.42
C ALA A 411 -0.37 -13.94 -5.01
N VAL A 412 0.30 -14.76 -4.18
CA VAL A 412 1.08 -15.96 -4.55
C VAL A 412 2.30 -15.63 -5.42
N THR A 413 2.09 -14.87 -6.50
CA THR A 413 3.13 -14.37 -7.39
C THR A 413 2.65 -13.05 -8.01
N PHE A 414 3.51 -12.02 -7.99
CA PHE A 414 3.21 -10.75 -8.64
C PHE A 414 3.58 -10.78 -10.12
N GLY A 415 2.78 -10.14 -10.96
CA GLY A 415 2.98 -10.12 -12.41
C GLY A 415 4.15 -9.24 -12.89
N SER A 416 4.57 -8.27 -12.07
CA SER A 416 5.68 -7.35 -12.34
C SER A 416 6.26 -6.79 -11.04
N GLN A 417 7.47 -6.24 -11.09
CA GLN A 417 8.08 -5.54 -9.96
C GLN A 417 7.32 -4.26 -9.60
N ALA A 418 6.91 -3.46 -10.59
CA ALA A 418 6.10 -2.25 -10.37
C ALA A 418 4.77 -2.55 -9.65
N GLY A 419 4.06 -3.61 -10.06
CA GLY A 419 2.82 -4.00 -9.37
C GLY A 419 3.06 -4.52 -7.95
N ALA A 420 4.21 -5.15 -7.68
CA ALA A 420 4.61 -5.53 -6.32
C ALA A 420 4.92 -4.31 -5.46
N GLN A 421 5.65 -3.33 -6.02
CA GLN A 421 5.98 -2.06 -5.40
C GLN A 421 4.72 -1.30 -4.96
N VAL A 422 3.73 -1.12 -5.86
CA VAL A 422 2.46 -0.48 -5.53
C VAL A 422 1.65 -1.27 -4.49
N ALA A 423 1.68 -2.60 -4.55
CA ALA A 423 1.00 -3.42 -3.54
C ALA A 423 1.64 -3.27 -2.16
N ILE A 424 2.97 -3.13 -2.08
CA ILE A 424 3.69 -2.84 -0.83
C ILE A 424 3.33 -1.44 -0.34
N PHE A 425 3.37 -0.43 -1.21
CA PHE A 425 2.96 0.94 -0.90
C PHE A 425 1.59 0.99 -0.21
N LEU A 426 0.59 0.32 -0.77
CA LEU A 426 -0.74 0.25 -0.17
C LEU A 426 -0.77 -0.43 1.20
N GLN A 427 0.03 -1.48 1.40
CA GLN A 427 0.13 -2.09 2.73
C GLN A 427 0.84 -1.17 3.72
N VAL A 428 1.87 -0.44 3.29
CA VAL A 428 2.59 0.53 4.13
C VAL A 428 1.63 1.65 4.56
N GLN A 429 0.91 2.26 3.62
CA GLN A 429 -0.08 3.30 3.92
C GLN A 429 -1.17 2.81 4.88
N ARG A 430 -1.66 1.58 4.70
CA ARG A 430 -2.62 0.98 5.63
C ARG A 430 -2.04 0.74 7.03
N LEU A 431 -0.78 0.30 7.11
CA LEU A 431 -0.09 0.09 8.39
C LEU A 431 0.13 1.43 9.11
N HIS A 432 0.56 2.46 8.39
CA HIS A 432 0.70 3.81 8.92
C HIS A 432 -0.63 4.34 9.44
N ALA A 433 -1.72 4.21 8.68
CA ALA A 433 -3.07 4.58 9.12
C ALA A 433 -3.47 3.88 10.42
N GLN A 434 -3.20 2.58 10.52
CA GLN A 434 -3.48 1.81 11.74
C GLN A 434 -2.66 2.30 12.94
N TRP A 435 -1.40 2.71 12.73
CA TRP A 435 -0.52 3.19 13.80
C TRP A 435 -0.86 4.62 14.22
N SER A 436 -1.29 5.46 13.30
CA SER A 436 -1.75 6.84 13.55
C SER A 436 -3.22 6.94 14.00
N GLN A 437 -3.90 5.80 14.22
CA GLN A 437 -5.34 5.72 14.58
C GLN A 437 -6.27 6.38 13.55
N GLN A 438 -5.83 6.47 12.30
CA GLN A 438 -6.65 6.90 11.17
C GLN A 438 -7.37 5.71 10.54
N THR A 439 -8.51 5.96 9.91
CA THR A 439 -9.21 4.87 9.21
C THR A 439 -8.52 4.59 7.87
N TRP A 440 -8.43 3.31 7.51
CA TRP A 440 -7.96 2.95 6.17
C TRP A 440 -8.85 3.54 5.07
N TRP A 441 -10.14 3.72 5.36
CA TRP A 441 -11.08 4.33 4.41
C TRP A 441 -10.67 5.76 4.07
N ASP A 442 -10.38 6.61 5.06
CA ASP A 442 -9.98 8.00 4.83
C ASP A 442 -8.69 8.07 4.00
N ILE A 443 -7.69 7.25 4.35
CA ILE A 443 -6.39 7.24 3.69
C ILE A 443 -6.50 6.72 2.25
N SER A 444 -7.23 5.63 2.00
CA SER A 444 -7.40 5.09 0.65
C SER A 444 -8.14 6.06 -0.28
N HIS A 445 -9.12 6.80 0.25
CA HIS A 445 -9.87 7.80 -0.51
C HIS A 445 -8.99 9.03 -0.79
N SER A 446 -8.22 9.49 0.20
CA SER A 446 -7.24 10.57 0.02
C SER A 446 -6.22 10.23 -1.07
N LEU A 447 -5.66 9.02 -1.09
CA LEU A 447 -4.74 8.57 -2.15
C LEU A 447 -5.36 8.67 -3.55
N SER A 448 -6.65 8.36 -3.67
CA SER A 448 -7.37 8.45 -4.95
C SER A 448 -7.52 9.92 -5.41
N PHE A 449 -7.79 10.85 -4.50
CA PHE A 449 -7.84 12.28 -4.81
C PHE A 449 -6.46 12.88 -5.10
N GLN A 450 -5.42 12.47 -4.38
CA GLN A 450 -4.04 12.89 -4.66
C GLN A 450 -3.62 12.48 -6.08
N LEU A 451 -4.00 11.28 -6.53
CA LEU A 451 -3.78 10.85 -7.91
C LEU A 451 -4.47 11.73 -8.95
N TRP A 452 -5.72 12.09 -8.70
CA TRP A 452 -6.48 13.00 -9.57
C TRP A 452 -5.77 14.35 -9.69
N ASN A 453 -5.19 14.85 -8.62
CA ASN A 453 -4.44 16.11 -8.64
C ASN A 453 -3.09 16.01 -9.38
N LEU A 454 -2.47 14.82 -9.45
CA LEU A 454 -1.20 14.61 -10.16
C LEU A 454 -1.38 14.45 -11.69
N ASN A 455 -2.57 14.09 -12.15
CA ASN A 455 -2.93 14.01 -13.57
C ASN A 455 -4.20 14.85 -13.83
N PRO A 456 -4.11 16.20 -13.79
CA PRO A 456 -5.26 17.10 -13.90
C PRO A 456 -5.95 17.06 -15.28
#